data_AF-A0AAU5DHY2-F1
#
_entry.id   AF-A0AAU5DHY2-F1
#
_cell.length_a   1.000
_cell.length_b   1.000
_cell.length_c   1.000
_cell.angle_alpha   90.00
_cell.angle_beta   90.00
_cell.angle_gamma   90.00
#
_symmetry.space_group_name_H-M   'P 1'
#
loop_
_entity.id
_entity.type
_entity.pdbx_description
1 polymer ?
#
loop_
_entity_poly.entity_id
_entity_poly.type
_entity_poly.pdbx_seq_one_letter_code
_entity_poly.pdbx_strand_id
1 'polypeptide(L)'
;MAVLVNPVVTLGMLAIVPAGLALVDRDGLATLRRLWPLCAVPGAVALWLPRGGPATALAAVYALGTLVLALQAPLRLARTRSLAAAEAAVLTALVSPAVAATALAAERAGRRLFGFDLDILALTVPHFHFAGFTAALVAGLVCRTSGSGTARFAGYSVPAGTLLVLGGYFTGDWVELAGAVVLTAGMWAVAVHTWREPRTRARDPLTRALFAVSAAVLAATMLLALWWALGEAAHVPHPTLTWMAATHGLGNALGFALCAVLAWHRMKEIAR
;
A
#
# COMPACT_ATOMS: atom_id res chain seq x y z
N MET A 1 9.12 0.08 -18.63
CA MET A 1 8.37 -0.11 -17.36
C MET A 1 9.29 -0.27 -16.14
N ALA A 2 10.28 -1.17 -16.14
CA ALA A 2 11.17 -1.41 -15.00
C ALA A 2 11.87 -0.15 -14.43
N VAL A 3 12.26 0.81 -15.28
CA VAL A 3 12.89 2.08 -14.86
C VAL A 3 11.98 2.94 -13.95
N LEU A 4 10.66 2.80 -14.08
CA LEU A 4 9.69 3.47 -13.20
C LEU A 4 9.31 2.60 -12.00
N VAL A 5 9.07 1.30 -12.23
CA VAL A 5 8.58 0.38 -11.19
C VAL A 5 9.64 0.09 -10.14
N ASN A 6 10.90 -0.15 -10.52
CA ASN A 6 11.94 -0.54 -9.59
C ASN A 6 12.23 0.54 -8.52
N PRO A 7 12.37 1.84 -8.86
CA PRO A 7 12.52 2.89 -7.86
C PRO A 7 11.31 3.00 -6.93
N VAL A 8 10.09 2.86 -7.48
CA VAL A 8 8.85 2.92 -6.70
C VAL A 8 8.76 1.76 -5.70
N VAL A 9 9.10 0.55 -6.12
CA VAL A 9 9.19 -0.61 -5.22
C VAL A 9 10.29 -0.42 -4.17
N THR A 10 11.45 0.09 -4.58
CA THR A 10 12.58 0.37 -3.67
C THR A 10 12.17 1.39 -2.59
N LEU A 11 11.45 2.46 -2.97
CA LEU A 11 10.86 3.42 -2.02
C LEU A 11 9.90 2.73 -1.05
N GLY A 12 9.03 1.85 -1.58
CA GLY A 12 8.14 1.00 -0.80
C GLY A 12 8.87 0.23 0.29
N MET A 13 9.88 -0.54 -0.11
CA MET A 13 10.67 -1.42 0.75
C MET A 13 11.51 -0.66 1.78
N LEU A 14 12.26 0.35 1.33
CA LEU A 14 13.31 0.98 2.15
C LEU A 14 12.80 2.14 3.00
N ALA A 15 11.74 2.83 2.58
CA ALA A 15 11.26 4.03 3.27
C ALA A 15 9.83 3.85 3.79
N ILE A 16 8.89 3.49 2.92
CA ILE A 16 7.46 3.57 3.23
C ILE A 16 7.04 2.51 4.24
N VAL A 17 7.41 1.25 4.05
CA VAL A 17 7.12 0.19 5.02
C VAL A 17 7.72 0.51 6.40
N PRO A 18 9.04 0.73 6.57
CA PRO A 18 9.60 0.96 7.90
C PRO A 18 9.09 2.26 8.56
N ALA A 19 8.86 3.32 7.78
CA ALA A 19 8.26 4.55 8.31
C ALA A 19 6.80 4.32 8.72
N GLY A 20 6.01 3.60 7.92
CA GLY A 20 4.64 3.25 8.25
C GLY A 20 4.54 2.38 9.52
N LEU A 21 5.45 1.43 9.70
CA LEU A 21 5.51 0.60 10.92
C LEU A 21 5.76 1.44 12.18
N ALA A 22 6.49 2.55 12.07
CA ALA A 22 6.70 3.46 13.20
C ALA A 22 5.44 4.27 13.58
N LEU A 23 4.40 4.27 12.73
CA LEU A 23 3.09 4.87 13.01
C LEU A 23 2.10 3.88 13.68
N VAL A 24 2.40 2.58 13.67
CA VAL A 24 1.63 1.54 14.39
C VAL A 24 2.14 1.45 15.84
N ASP A 25 1.23 1.22 16.80
CA ASP A 25 1.57 1.21 18.24
C ASP A 25 2.57 0.12 18.65
N ARG A 26 3.27 0.42 19.75
CA ARG A 26 4.70 0.13 20.01
C ARG A 26 5.09 -1.32 20.34
N ASP A 27 4.17 -2.20 20.72
CA ASP A 27 4.57 -3.48 21.30
C ASP A 27 4.73 -4.57 20.22
N GLY A 28 5.99 -4.83 19.88
CA GLY A 28 6.46 -5.94 19.02
C GLY A 28 7.11 -5.51 17.71
N LEU A 29 6.79 -4.31 17.18
CA LEU A 29 7.28 -3.87 15.86
C LEU A 29 8.62 -3.12 15.90
N ALA A 30 9.07 -2.66 17.06
CA ALA A 30 10.30 -1.87 17.16
C ALA A 30 11.55 -2.65 16.72
N THR A 31 11.69 -3.90 17.18
CA THR A 31 12.78 -4.80 16.79
C THR A 31 12.72 -5.12 15.31
N LEU A 32 11.53 -5.49 14.81
CA LEU A 32 11.32 -5.77 13.39
C LEU A 32 11.69 -4.57 12.52
N ARG A 33 11.29 -3.35 12.89
CA ARG A 33 11.63 -2.12 12.17
C ARG A 33 13.14 -1.84 12.17
N ARG A 34 13.85 -2.10 13.28
CA ARG A 34 15.31 -1.95 13.36
C ARG A 34 16.04 -2.96 12.48
N LEU A 35 15.54 -4.19 12.41
CA LEU A 35 16.11 -5.26 11.59
C LEU A 35 15.62 -5.23 10.14
N TRP A 36 14.58 -4.46 9.83
CA TRP A 36 13.97 -4.38 8.50
C TRP A 36 14.97 -4.15 7.35
N PRO A 37 16.00 -3.29 7.48
CA PRO A 37 17.00 -3.12 6.43
C PRO A 37 17.72 -4.41 6.04
N LEU A 38 17.89 -5.37 6.97
CA LEU A 38 18.52 -6.67 6.70
C LEU A 38 17.72 -7.50 5.68
N CYS A 39 16.42 -7.26 5.54
CA CYS A 39 15.56 -7.92 4.56
C CYS A 39 15.25 -7.02 3.36
N ALA A 40 15.01 -5.73 3.60
CA ALA A 40 14.59 -4.78 2.58
C ALA A 40 15.71 -4.40 1.60
N VAL A 41 16.95 -4.28 2.06
CA VAL A 41 18.10 -3.99 1.18
C VAL A 41 18.35 -5.14 0.19
N PRO A 42 18.41 -6.42 0.60
CA PRO A 42 18.42 -7.55 -0.33
C PRO A 42 17.27 -7.50 -1.36
N GLY A 43 16.03 -7.29 -0.89
CA GLY A 43 14.86 -7.19 -1.78
C GLY A 43 14.99 -6.08 -2.83
N ALA A 44 15.49 -4.91 -2.42
CA ALA A 44 15.73 -3.80 -3.34
C ALA A 44 16.83 -4.12 -4.35
N VAL A 45 17.93 -4.74 -3.92
CA VAL A 45 19.03 -5.16 -4.81
C VAL A 45 18.53 -6.19 -5.84
N ALA A 46 17.63 -7.10 -5.46
CA ALA A 46 17.06 -8.10 -6.37
C ALA A 46 16.39 -7.49 -7.62
N LEU A 47 15.84 -6.28 -7.50
CA LEU A 47 15.16 -5.58 -8.61
C LEU A 47 16.12 -5.21 -9.75
N TRP A 48 17.39 -5.01 -9.42
CA TRP A 48 18.44 -4.54 -10.34
C TRP A 48 19.32 -5.67 -10.89
N LEU A 49 19.12 -6.90 -10.39
CA LEU A 49 19.77 -8.08 -10.93
C LEU A 49 18.93 -8.68 -12.07
N PRO A 50 19.58 -9.35 -13.05
CA PRO A 50 18.89 -10.22 -13.98
C PRO A 50 18.08 -11.29 -13.23
N ARG A 51 16.93 -11.69 -13.78
CA ARG A 51 16.14 -12.80 -13.25
C ARG A 51 17.00 -14.06 -13.19
N GLY A 52 16.89 -14.83 -12.11
CA GLY A 52 17.71 -16.01 -11.86
C GLY A 52 17.99 -16.24 -10.38
N GLY A 53 18.74 -17.30 -10.08
CA GLY A 53 19.01 -17.77 -8.72
C GLY A 53 19.40 -16.68 -7.71
N PRO A 54 20.38 -15.79 -8.02
CA PRO A 54 20.77 -14.71 -7.10
C PRO A 54 19.64 -13.73 -6.78
N ALA A 55 18.91 -13.26 -7.81
CA ALA A 55 17.81 -12.33 -7.61
C ALA A 55 16.66 -12.98 -6.83
N THR A 56 16.36 -14.25 -7.09
CA THR A 56 15.37 -15.03 -6.33
C THR A 56 15.77 -15.18 -4.88
N ALA A 57 17.04 -15.50 -4.60
CA ALA A 57 17.53 -15.67 -3.23
C ALA A 57 17.38 -14.37 -2.42
N LEU A 58 17.78 -13.23 -3.00
CA LEU A 58 17.61 -11.92 -2.34
C LEU A 58 16.14 -11.54 -2.15
N ALA A 59 15.28 -11.82 -3.14
CA ALA A 59 13.84 -11.64 -2.99
C ALA A 59 13.22 -12.57 -1.93
N ALA A 60 13.75 -13.78 -1.76
CA ALA A 60 13.33 -14.71 -0.71
C ALA A 60 13.70 -14.20 0.68
N VAL A 61 14.88 -13.58 0.85
CA VAL A 61 15.26 -12.90 2.11
C VAL A 61 14.26 -11.78 2.44
N TYR A 62 13.84 -11.01 1.44
CA TYR A 62 12.77 -10.02 1.63
C TYR A 62 11.45 -10.68 2.03
N ALA A 63 11.05 -11.76 1.34
CA ALA A 63 9.84 -12.52 1.65
C ALA A 63 9.80 -13.03 3.09
N LEU A 64 10.92 -13.56 3.60
CA LEU A 64 11.03 -13.97 5.02
C LEU A 64 10.77 -12.80 5.97
N GLY A 65 11.36 -11.63 5.72
CA GLY A 65 11.11 -10.43 6.52
C GLY A 65 9.63 -10.00 6.50
N THR A 66 9.00 -10.06 5.33
CA THR A 66 7.56 -9.74 5.17
C THR A 66 6.65 -10.78 5.81
N LEU A 67 7.07 -12.05 5.88
CA LEU A 67 6.33 -13.11 6.58
C LEU A 67 6.36 -12.86 8.09
N VAL A 68 7.52 -12.50 8.66
CA VAL A 68 7.63 -12.11 10.08
C VAL A 68 6.72 -10.91 10.38
N LEU A 69 6.62 -9.95 9.46
CA LEU A 69 5.69 -8.82 9.55
C LEU A 69 4.22 -9.28 9.50
N ALA A 70 3.86 -10.13 8.54
CA ALA A 70 2.50 -10.64 8.40
C ALA A 70 2.04 -11.44 9.63
N LEU A 71 2.95 -12.19 10.27
CA LEU A 71 2.67 -12.90 11.53
C LEU A 71 2.32 -11.96 12.69
N GLN A 72 2.67 -10.67 12.61
CA GLN A 72 2.23 -9.69 13.60
C GLN A 72 0.72 -9.42 13.53
N ALA A 73 0.07 -9.67 12.39
CA ALA A 73 -1.38 -9.51 12.24
C ALA A 73 -2.17 -10.48 13.12
N PRO A 74 -2.02 -11.82 13.05
CA PRO A 74 -2.74 -12.73 13.94
C PRO A 74 -2.35 -12.53 15.41
N LEU A 75 -1.08 -12.20 15.72
CA LEU A 75 -0.66 -11.87 17.09
C LEU A 75 -1.36 -10.60 17.62
N ARG A 76 -1.52 -9.58 16.78
CA ARG A 76 -2.26 -8.36 17.12
C ARG A 76 -3.74 -8.67 17.29
N LEU A 77 -4.35 -9.43 16.38
CA LEU A 77 -5.76 -9.83 16.46
C LEU A 77 -6.03 -10.66 17.73
N ALA A 78 -5.14 -11.57 18.11
CA ALA A 78 -5.26 -12.34 19.34
C ALA A 78 -5.20 -11.46 20.62
N ARG A 79 -4.38 -10.40 20.58
CA ARG A 79 -4.26 -9.42 21.68
C ARG A 79 -5.44 -8.45 21.75
N THR A 80 -5.85 -7.86 20.62
CA THR A 80 -6.92 -6.84 20.58
C THR A 80 -8.32 -7.45 20.55
N ARG A 81 -8.44 -8.69 20.06
CA ARG A 81 -9.71 -9.42 19.84
C ARG A 81 -10.76 -8.58 19.12
N SER A 82 -10.31 -7.76 18.18
CA SER A 82 -11.14 -6.78 17.50
C SER A 82 -10.87 -6.75 16.00
N LEU A 83 -11.95 -6.75 15.23
CA LEU A 83 -11.96 -6.45 13.81
C LEU A 83 -12.66 -5.12 13.53
N ALA A 84 -12.64 -4.19 14.50
CA ALA A 84 -13.12 -2.84 14.26
C ALA A 84 -12.39 -2.22 13.06
N ALA A 85 -13.04 -1.31 12.33
CA ALA A 85 -12.53 -0.71 11.08
C ALA A 85 -11.04 -0.31 11.12
N ALA A 86 -10.61 0.41 12.16
CA ALA A 86 -9.22 0.80 12.34
C ALA A 86 -8.25 -0.40 12.48
N GLU A 87 -8.66 -1.45 13.18
CA GLU A 87 -7.87 -2.67 13.36
C GLU A 87 -7.85 -3.51 12.09
N ALA A 88 -9.00 -3.70 11.42
CA ALA A 88 -9.05 -4.40 10.13
C ALA A 88 -8.09 -3.77 9.11
N ALA A 89 -8.06 -2.44 9.03
CA ALA A 89 -7.14 -1.72 8.15
C ALA A 89 -5.66 -1.92 8.53
N VAL A 90 -5.32 -1.91 9.82
CA VAL A 90 -3.94 -2.18 10.28
C VAL A 90 -3.54 -3.63 9.99
N LEU A 91 -4.42 -4.60 10.21
CA LEU A 91 -4.15 -6.02 9.91
C LEU A 91 -3.87 -6.22 8.42
N THR A 92 -4.69 -5.62 7.55
CA THR A 92 -4.44 -5.62 6.10
C THR A 92 -3.09 -4.99 5.78
N ALA A 93 -2.74 -3.87 6.42
CA ALA A 93 -1.44 -3.25 6.20
C ALA A 93 -0.29 -4.21 6.55
N LEU A 94 -0.35 -4.90 7.69
CA LEU A 94 0.70 -5.82 8.14
C LEU A 94 0.88 -7.03 7.20
N VAL A 95 -0.20 -7.54 6.59
CA VAL A 95 -0.15 -8.71 5.70
C VAL A 95 0.27 -8.33 4.27
N SER A 96 -0.10 -7.15 3.80
CA SER A 96 0.08 -6.75 2.40
C SER A 96 1.51 -6.91 1.84
N PRO A 97 2.60 -6.55 2.56
CA PRO A 97 3.96 -6.75 2.07
C PRO A 97 4.31 -8.21 1.75
N ALA A 98 3.68 -9.19 2.40
CA ALA A 98 3.93 -10.60 2.12
C ALA A 98 3.38 -11.02 0.74
N VAL A 99 2.25 -10.45 0.30
CA VAL A 99 1.72 -10.65 -1.06
C VAL A 99 2.69 -10.05 -2.08
N ALA A 100 3.15 -8.83 -1.82
CA ALA A 100 4.15 -8.17 -2.67
C ALA A 100 5.44 -8.98 -2.80
N ALA A 101 5.95 -9.51 -1.69
CA ALA A 101 7.19 -10.28 -1.69
C ALA A 101 7.06 -11.66 -2.34
N THR A 102 5.89 -12.30 -2.22
CA THR A 102 5.60 -13.56 -2.92
C THR A 102 5.60 -13.35 -4.43
N ALA A 103 4.94 -12.29 -4.91
CA ALA A 103 4.96 -11.91 -6.32
C ALA A 103 6.38 -11.59 -6.80
N LEU A 104 7.15 -10.82 -6.02
CA LEU A 104 8.55 -10.50 -6.32
C LEU A 104 9.42 -11.76 -6.44
N ALA A 105 9.32 -12.70 -5.51
CA ALA A 105 10.14 -13.90 -5.52
C ALA A 105 9.85 -14.77 -6.76
N ALA A 106 8.58 -14.93 -7.13
CA ALA A 106 8.18 -15.63 -8.34
C ALA A 106 8.67 -14.91 -9.62
N GLU A 107 8.51 -13.59 -9.67
CA GLU A 107 8.91 -12.77 -10.81
C GLU A 107 10.44 -12.78 -11.00
N ARG A 108 11.21 -12.66 -9.92
CA ARG A 108 12.69 -12.78 -9.94
C ARG A 108 13.16 -14.18 -10.31
N ALA A 109 12.38 -15.22 -10.01
CA ALA A 109 12.62 -16.59 -10.46
C ALA A 109 12.27 -16.84 -11.94
N GLY A 110 11.65 -15.87 -12.62
CA GLY A 110 11.15 -16.04 -13.98
C GLY A 110 10.01 -17.06 -14.08
N ARG A 111 9.27 -17.27 -12.99
CA ARG A 111 8.17 -18.25 -12.92
C ARG A 111 6.83 -17.53 -12.82
N ARG A 112 5.86 -17.98 -13.62
CA ARG A 112 4.45 -17.62 -13.42
C ARG A 112 3.99 -18.15 -12.06
N LEU A 113 3.18 -17.37 -11.36
CA LEU A 113 2.57 -17.75 -10.09
C LEU A 113 1.05 -17.71 -10.28
N PHE A 114 0.36 -18.81 -10.00
CA PHE A 114 -1.09 -18.96 -10.24
C PHE A 114 -1.53 -18.64 -11.68
N GLY A 115 -0.63 -18.80 -12.66
CA GLY A 115 -0.91 -18.49 -14.07
C GLY A 115 -0.64 -17.04 -14.46
N PHE A 116 -0.36 -16.14 -13.53
CA PHE A 116 -0.05 -14.74 -13.82
C PHE A 116 1.30 -14.55 -14.52
N ASP A 117 1.31 -13.67 -15.52
CA ASP A 117 2.51 -13.26 -16.22
C ASP A 117 3.45 -12.42 -15.35
N LEU A 118 4.73 -12.40 -15.74
CA LEU A 118 5.79 -11.72 -14.99
C LEU A 118 5.53 -10.21 -14.85
N ASP A 119 4.89 -9.58 -15.84
CA ASP A 119 4.57 -8.16 -15.79
C ASP A 119 3.48 -7.87 -14.74
N ILE A 120 2.47 -8.74 -14.63
CA ILE A 120 1.44 -8.65 -13.58
C ILE A 120 2.07 -8.87 -12.20
N LEU A 121 2.95 -9.86 -12.06
CA LEU A 121 3.68 -10.08 -10.81
C LEU A 121 4.56 -8.87 -10.44
N ALA A 122 5.24 -8.25 -11.41
CA ALA A 122 6.04 -7.06 -11.20
C ALA A 122 5.19 -5.86 -10.75
N LEU A 123 3.98 -5.69 -11.30
CA LEU A 123 3.03 -4.64 -10.92
C LEU A 123 2.31 -4.92 -9.59
N THR A 124 2.18 -6.19 -9.21
CA THR A 124 1.63 -6.59 -7.92
C THR A 124 2.49 -6.07 -6.76
N VAL A 125 3.82 -6.06 -6.93
CA VAL A 125 4.75 -5.62 -5.89
C VAL A 125 4.47 -4.18 -5.42
N PRO A 126 4.51 -3.14 -6.27
CA PRO A 126 4.17 -1.79 -5.82
C PRO A 126 2.71 -1.68 -5.37
N HIS A 127 1.77 -2.37 -6.03
CA HIS A 127 0.35 -2.32 -5.65
C HIS A 127 0.14 -2.69 -4.17
N PHE A 128 0.78 -3.76 -3.70
CA PHE A 128 0.65 -4.18 -2.29
C PHE A 128 1.51 -3.37 -1.31
N HIS A 129 2.54 -2.64 -1.75
CA HIS A 129 3.23 -1.67 -0.88
C HIS A 129 2.42 -0.37 -0.69
N PHE A 130 1.68 0.06 -1.72
CA PHE A 130 0.98 1.34 -1.71
C PHE A 130 -0.52 1.17 -1.43
N ALA A 131 -1.26 0.46 -2.30
CA ALA A 131 -2.69 0.21 -2.13
C ALA A 131 -3.00 -0.88 -1.08
N GLY A 132 -2.09 -1.82 -0.83
CA GLY A 132 -2.20 -2.76 0.28
C GLY A 132 -1.75 -2.16 1.61
N PHE A 133 -0.45 -1.92 1.75
CA PHE A 133 0.15 -1.46 3.00
C PHE A 133 -0.22 0.00 3.35
N THR A 134 0.14 0.96 2.50
CA THR A 134 0.05 2.39 2.87
C THR A 134 -1.39 2.87 2.97
N ALA A 135 -2.22 2.52 1.99
CA ALA A 135 -3.63 2.88 1.97
C ALA A 135 -4.37 2.35 3.19
N ALA A 136 -4.19 1.06 3.52
CA ALA A 136 -4.84 0.48 4.70
C ALA A 136 -4.30 1.08 6.00
N LEU A 137 -2.99 1.34 6.10
CA LEU A 137 -2.40 2.02 7.27
C LEU A 137 -3.01 3.41 7.48
N VAL A 138 -3.08 4.24 6.43
CA VAL A 138 -3.62 5.60 6.49
C VAL A 138 -5.12 5.57 6.78
N ALA A 139 -5.88 4.64 6.18
CA ALA A 139 -7.29 4.44 6.51
C ALA A 139 -7.49 4.10 8.00
N GLY A 140 -6.64 3.23 8.55
CA GLY A 140 -6.63 2.90 9.97
C GLY A 140 -6.31 4.10 10.86
N LEU A 141 -5.34 4.93 10.48
CA LEU A 141 -4.98 6.17 11.19
C LEU A 141 -6.16 7.17 11.21
N VAL A 142 -6.74 7.46 10.04
CA VAL A 142 -7.91 8.33 9.89
C VAL A 142 -9.10 7.81 10.71
N CYS A 143 -9.35 6.51 10.68
CA CYS A 143 -10.42 5.89 11.47
C CYS A 143 -10.20 6.10 12.98
N ARG A 144 -8.96 5.98 13.47
CA ARG A 144 -8.63 6.20 14.89
C ARG A 144 -8.76 7.66 15.32
N THR A 145 -8.37 8.62 14.47
CA THR A 145 -8.37 10.05 14.84
C THR A 145 -9.73 10.74 14.70
N SER A 146 -10.57 10.27 13.77
CA SER A 146 -11.86 10.90 13.48
C SER A 146 -13.02 10.30 14.28
N GLY A 147 -13.07 8.98 14.44
CA GLY A 147 -14.20 8.27 15.05
C GLY A 147 -15.54 8.34 14.27
N SER A 148 -15.58 9.08 13.15
CA SER A 148 -16.79 9.29 12.35
C SER A 148 -17.21 8.06 11.54
N GLY A 149 -18.50 8.02 11.16
CA GLY A 149 -19.05 6.94 10.33
C GLY A 149 -18.33 6.78 8.98
N THR A 150 -17.94 7.89 8.34
CA THR A 150 -17.20 7.87 7.07
C THR A 150 -15.76 7.41 7.23
N ALA A 151 -15.12 7.69 8.38
CA ALA A 151 -13.79 7.18 8.68
C ALA A 151 -13.81 5.66 8.98
N ARG A 152 -14.86 5.17 9.66
CA ARG A 152 -15.10 3.73 9.83
C ARG A 152 -15.38 3.03 8.51
N PHE A 153 -16.18 3.65 7.63
CA PHE A 153 -16.40 3.15 6.28
C PHE A 153 -15.06 2.98 5.55
N ALA A 154 -14.20 4.00 5.54
CA ALA A 154 -12.86 3.90 4.95
C ALA A 154 -12.02 2.75 5.52
N GLY A 155 -12.03 2.56 6.84
CA GLY A 155 -11.29 1.48 7.50
C GLY A 155 -11.75 0.06 7.12
N TYR A 156 -12.98 -0.11 6.62
CA TYR A 156 -13.44 -1.39 6.07
C TYR A 156 -13.33 -1.48 4.55
N SER A 157 -13.70 -0.41 3.84
CA SER A 157 -13.76 -0.41 2.38
C SER A 157 -12.37 -0.47 1.74
N VAL A 158 -11.33 0.07 2.37
CA VAL A 158 -9.97 -0.06 1.86
C VAL A 158 -9.52 -1.53 1.89
N PRO A 159 -9.53 -2.24 3.05
CA PRO A 159 -9.28 -3.69 3.08
C PRO A 159 -10.15 -4.51 2.14
N ALA A 160 -11.47 -4.28 2.15
CA ALA A 160 -12.40 -5.04 1.32
C ALA A 160 -12.14 -4.80 -0.17
N GLY A 161 -11.92 -3.55 -0.56
CA GLY A 161 -11.60 -3.18 -1.93
C GLY A 161 -10.28 -3.79 -2.40
N THR A 162 -9.22 -3.75 -1.60
CA THR A 162 -7.93 -4.41 -1.91
C THR A 162 -8.10 -5.91 -2.10
N LEU A 163 -8.87 -6.58 -1.23
CA LEU A 163 -9.14 -8.02 -1.34
C LEU A 163 -10.01 -8.36 -2.55
N LEU A 164 -10.98 -7.53 -2.89
CA LEU A 164 -11.82 -7.70 -4.08
C LEU A 164 -11.02 -7.51 -5.36
N VAL A 165 -10.15 -6.48 -5.44
CA VAL A 165 -9.23 -6.30 -6.58
C VAL A 165 -8.33 -7.52 -6.73
N LEU A 166 -7.71 -7.99 -5.64
CA LEU A 166 -6.90 -9.21 -5.66
C LEU A 166 -7.72 -10.42 -6.13
N GLY A 167 -8.94 -10.60 -5.62
CA GLY A 167 -9.85 -11.66 -6.04
C GLY A 167 -10.27 -11.55 -7.52
N GLY A 168 -10.39 -10.33 -8.03
CA GLY A 168 -10.66 -10.03 -9.43
C GLY A 168 -9.58 -10.55 -10.36
N TYR A 169 -8.29 -10.48 -9.97
CA TYR A 169 -7.21 -11.10 -10.73
C TYR A 169 -7.43 -12.61 -10.97
N PHE A 170 -8.15 -13.31 -10.08
CA PHE A 170 -8.44 -14.74 -10.24
C PHE A 170 -9.80 -15.03 -10.87
N THR A 171 -10.76 -14.10 -10.78
CA THR A 171 -12.18 -14.38 -11.10
C THR A 171 -12.72 -13.57 -12.27
N GLY A 172 -12.08 -12.46 -12.64
CA GLY A 172 -12.39 -11.67 -13.83
C GLY A 172 -12.53 -10.16 -13.57
N ASP A 173 -12.46 -9.41 -14.66
CA ASP A 173 -12.30 -7.95 -14.67
C ASP A 173 -13.48 -7.19 -14.04
N TRP A 174 -14.69 -7.76 -14.06
CA TRP A 174 -15.86 -7.17 -13.39
C TRP A 174 -15.76 -7.20 -11.86
N VAL A 175 -15.15 -8.24 -11.31
CA VAL A 175 -14.88 -8.33 -9.87
C VAL A 175 -13.75 -7.36 -9.50
N GLU A 176 -12.75 -7.24 -10.37
CA GLU A 176 -11.69 -6.23 -10.22
C GLU A 176 -12.28 -4.81 -10.21
N LEU A 177 -13.17 -4.48 -11.16
CA LEU A 177 -13.87 -3.20 -11.21
C LEU A 177 -14.69 -2.95 -9.94
N ALA A 178 -15.46 -3.94 -9.47
CA ALA A 178 -16.21 -3.81 -8.22
C ALA A 178 -15.27 -3.52 -7.04
N GLY A 179 -14.13 -4.21 -6.96
CA GLY A 179 -13.09 -3.94 -5.99
C GLY A 179 -12.51 -2.53 -6.10
N ALA A 180 -12.22 -2.08 -7.32
CA ALA A 180 -11.70 -0.74 -7.60
C ALA A 180 -12.70 0.36 -7.19
N VAL A 181 -14.00 0.14 -7.38
CA VAL A 181 -15.07 1.04 -6.92
C VAL A 181 -15.12 1.11 -5.39
N VAL A 182 -15.12 -0.04 -4.71
CA VAL A 182 -15.15 -0.10 -3.24
C VAL A 182 -13.90 0.56 -2.65
N LEU A 183 -12.72 0.24 -3.19
CA LEU A 183 -11.45 0.83 -2.79
C LEU A 183 -11.46 2.34 -3.01
N THR A 184 -11.90 2.81 -4.17
CA THR A 184 -11.97 4.25 -4.51
C THR A 184 -12.87 5.01 -3.54
N ALA A 185 -14.05 4.48 -3.24
CA ALA A 185 -14.95 5.10 -2.26
C ALA A 185 -14.29 5.24 -0.88
N GLY A 186 -13.58 4.20 -0.44
CA GLY A 186 -12.79 4.23 0.79
C GLY A 186 -11.68 5.26 0.76
N MET A 187 -10.90 5.29 -0.32
CA MET A 187 -9.78 6.20 -0.48
C MET A 187 -10.23 7.67 -0.64
N TRP A 188 -11.39 7.95 -1.22
CA TRP A 188 -11.96 9.30 -1.20
C TRP A 188 -12.42 9.72 0.19
N ALA A 189 -12.99 8.81 0.99
CA ALA A 189 -13.26 9.10 2.39
C ALA A 189 -11.96 9.39 3.17
N VAL A 190 -10.89 8.62 2.93
CA VAL A 190 -9.55 8.92 3.46
C VAL A 190 -9.08 10.31 3.01
N ALA A 191 -9.19 10.64 1.73
CA ALA A 191 -8.77 11.94 1.18
C ALA A 191 -9.51 13.10 1.84
N VAL A 192 -10.83 13.00 2.01
CA VAL A 192 -11.65 14.04 2.66
C VAL A 192 -11.20 14.28 4.11
N HIS A 193 -10.94 13.23 4.88
CA HIS A 193 -10.45 13.37 6.25
C HIS A 193 -9.02 13.91 6.30
N THR A 194 -8.15 13.39 5.43
CA THR A 194 -6.76 13.84 5.27
C THR A 194 -6.68 15.32 4.87
N TRP A 195 -7.65 15.83 4.10
CA TRP A 195 -7.77 17.24 3.73
C TRP A 195 -8.27 18.13 4.88
N ARG A 196 -9.10 17.58 5.78
CA ARG A 196 -9.73 18.32 6.89
C ARG A 196 -8.86 18.35 8.15
N GLU A 197 -8.19 17.25 8.47
CA GLU A 197 -7.34 17.06 9.65
C GLU A 197 -6.27 18.16 9.86
N PRO A 198 -5.56 18.65 8.82
CA PRO A 198 -4.52 19.68 8.98
C PRO A 198 -5.12 21.06 9.23
N ARG A 199 -6.34 21.33 8.76
CA ARG A 199 -7.02 22.61 8.99
C ARG A 199 -7.45 22.78 10.44
N THR A 200 -7.60 21.68 11.18
CA THR A 200 -8.05 21.69 12.58
C THR A 200 -6.92 21.43 13.56
N ARG A 201 -5.86 20.69 13.19
CA ARG A 201 -4.83 20.21 14.12
C ARG A 201 -3.39 20.61 13.81
N ALA A 202 -3.03 20.83 12.54
CA ALA A 202 -1.65 21.10 12.17
C ALA A 202 -1.35 22.60 12.12
N ARG A 203 -0.51 23.10 13.03
CA ARG A 203 -0.03 24.51 13.00
C ARG A 203 1.10 24.75 12.00
N ASP A 204 1.86 23.70 11.68
CA ASP A 204 3.02 23.74 10.77
C ASP A 204 2.61 23.76 9.28
N PRO A 205 3.02 24.78 8.49
CA PRO A 205 2.69 24.88 7.06
C PRO A 205 3.13 23.69 6.23
N LEU A 206 4.30 23.11 6.51
CA LEU A 206 4.81 21.95 5.76
C LEU A 206 3.92 20.72 5.97
N THR A 207 3.56 20.43 7.21
CA THR A 207 2.65 19.32 7.54
C THR A 207 1.29 19.49 6.85
N ARG A 208 0.75 20.72 6.81
CA ARG A 208 -0.49 21.03 6.07
C ARG A 208 -0.35 20.81 4.57
N ALA A 209 0.78 21.23 3.97
CA ALA A 209 1.05 21.04 2.56
C ALA A 209 1.15 19.55 2.20
N LEU A 210 1.87 18.75 3.01
CA LEU A 210 2.00 17.30 2.80
C LEU A 210 0.63 16.60 2.80
N PHE A 211 -0.23 16.90 3.77
CA PHE A 211 -1.58 16.33 3.78
C PHE A 211 -2.45 16.81 2.62
N ALA A 212 -2.34 18.09 2.23
CA ALA A 212 -3.08 18.64 1.11
C ALA A 212 -2.69 17.96 -0.21
N VAL A 213 -1.38 17.82 -0.47
CA VAL A 213 -0.85 17.10 -1.63
C VAL A 213 -1.30 15.64 -1.59
N SER A 214 -1.16 14.98 -0.45
CA SER A 214 -1.59 13.60 -0.25
C SER A 214 -3.05 13.39 -0.60
N ALA A 215 -3.95 14.23 -0.09
CA ALA A 215 -5.38 14.10 -0.34
C ALA A 215 -5.75 14.39 -1.80
N ALA A 216 -5.18 15.44 -2.40
CA ALA A 216 -5.45 15.82 -3.78
C ALA A 216 -4.97 14.76 -4.78
N VAL A 217 -3.73 14.28 -4.62
CA VAL A 217 -3.17 13.23 -5.49
C VAL A 217 -3.91 11.92 -5.29
N LEU A 218 -4.27 11.56 -4.06
CA LEU A 218 -5.06 10.35 -3.82
C LEU A 218 -6.41 10.41 -4.56
N ALA A 219 -7.14 11.53 -4.46
CA ALA A 219 -8.41 11.68 -5.16
C ALA A 219 -8.26 11.53 -6.69
N ALA A 220 -7.26 12.18 -7.27
CA ALA A 220 -7.00 12.14 -8.71
C ALA A 220 -6.56 10.73 -9.18
N THR A 221 -5.67 10.07 -8.44
CA THR A 221 -5.17 8.75 -8.83
C THR A 221 -6.23 7.65 -8.72
N MET A 222 -7.21 7.78 -7.82
CA MET A 222 -8.34 6.85 -7.78
C MET A 222 -9.28 7.00 -8.99
N LEU A 223 -9.45 8.21 -9.54
CA LEU A 223 -10.17 8.40 -10.82
C LEU A 223 -9.47 7.65 -11.96
N LEU A 224 -8.14 7.68 -11.99
CA LEU A 224 -7.36 6.92 -12.98
C LEU A 224 -7.55 5.42 -12.82
N ALA A 225 -7.63 4.93 -11.58
CA ALA A 225 -7.89 3.51 -11.31
C ALA A 225 -9.27 3.09 -11.81
N LEU A 226 -10.30 3.89 -11.57
CA LEU A 226 -11.65 3.62 -12.07
C LEU A 226 -11.72 3.64 -13.60
N TRP A 227 -11.07 4.62 -14.25
CA TRP A 227 -11.04 4.68 -15.70
C TRP A 227 -10.37 3.44 -16.29
N TRP A 228 -9.23 3.02 -15.72
CA TRP A 228 -8.54 1.82 -16.17
C TRP A 228 -9.37 0.55 -15.95
N ALA A 229 -9.91 0.34 -14.76
CA ALA A 229 -10.67 -0.87 -14.43
C ALA A 229 -11.99 -0.97 -15.22
N LEU A 230 -12.67 0.16 -15.45
CA LEU A 230 -13.87 0.20 -16.31
C LEU A 230 -13.49 -0.11 -17.77
N GLY A 231 -12.36 0.43 -18.21
CA GLY A 231 -11.74 0.14 -19.49
C GLY A 231 -11.60 -1.34 -19.77
N GLU A 232 -10.90 -2.04 -18.87
CA GLU A 232 -10.66 -3.48 -19.01
C GLU A 232 -11.98 -4.26 -18.97
N ALA A 233 -12.82 -4.02 -17.97
CA ALA A 233 -14.07 -4.78 -17.78
C ALA A 233 -15.09 -4.58 -18.91
N ALA A 234 -15.19 -3.38 -19.49
CA ALA A 234 -16.13 -3.05 -20.55
C ALA A 234 -15.50 -3.06 -21.95
N HIS A 235 -14.20 -3.36 -22.08
CA HIS A 235 -13.43 -3.28 -23.31
C HIS A 235 -13.55 -1.91 -24.03
N VAL A 236 -13.58 -0.83 -23.26
CA VAL A 236 -13.63 0.55 -23.77
C VAL A 236 -12.25 1.21 -23.68
N PRO A 237 -11.94 2.26 -24.47
CA PRO A 237 -10.61 2.87 -24.46
C PRO A 237 -10.15 3.30 -23.06
N HIS A 238 -8.96 2.84 -22.67
CA HIS A 238 -8.36 3.12 -21.37
C HIS A 238 -6.84 3.28 -21.47
N PRO A 239 -6.19 3.82 -20.42
CA PRO A 239 -4.75 4.02 -20.44
C PRO A 239 -3.98 2.69 -20.49
N THR A 240 -2.78 2.73 -21.07
CA THR A 240 -1.87 1.58 -21.05
C THR A 240 -1.27 1.37 -19.66
N LEU A 241 -0.79 0.15 -19.38
CA LEU A 241 -0.11 -0.17 -18.11
C LEU A 241 1.11 0.74 -17.85
N THR A 242 1.87 1.09 -18.90
CA THR A 242 3.02 2.00 -18.74
C THR A 242 2.56 3.40 -18.33
N TRP A 243 1.45 3.89 -18.89
CA TRP A 243 0.87 5.16 -18.50
C TRP A 243 0.37 5.12 -17.05
N MET A 244 -0.35 4.06 -16.68
CA MET A 244 -0.80 3.85 -15.30
C MET A 244 0.36 3.81 -14.31
N ALA A 245 1.46 3.13 -14.62
CA ALA A 245 2.64 3.13 -13.78
C ALA A 245 3.23 4.54 -13.60
N ALA A 246 3.27 5.34 -14.68
CA ALA A 246 3.83 6.69 -14.67
C ALA A 246 2.94 7.74 -13.98
N THR A 247 1.62 7.57 -14.01
CA THR A 247 0.67 8.53 -13.43
C THR A 247 0.09 8.02 -12.11
N HIS A 248 -0.73 6.97 -12.16
CA HIS A 248 -1.37 6.37 -10.99
C HIS A 248 -0.32 5.79 -10.03
N GLY A 249 0.64 5.01 -10.51
CA GLY A 249 1.68 4.38 -9.69
C GLY A 249 2.58 5.41 -9.01
N LEU A 250 3.21 6.28 -9.80
CA LEU A 250 4.10 7.33 -9.27
C LEU A 250 3.36 8.33 -8.38
N GLY A 251 2.14 8.74 -8.76
CA GLY A 251 1.28 9.61 -7.97
C GLY A 251 0.94 8.98 -6.61
N ASN A 252 0.58 7.69 -6.58
CA ASN A 252 0.32 7.00 -5.32
C ASN A 252 1.57 6.87 -4.46
N ALA A 253 2.74 6.63 -5.06
CA ALA A 253 3.98 6.44 -4.32
C ALA A 253 4.51 7.75 -3.71
N LEU A 254 4.66 8.79 -4.53
CA LEU A 254 5.28 10.06 -4.11
C LEU A 254 4.27 11.06 -3.57
N GLY A 255 3.13 11.21 -4.25
CA GLY A 255 2.14 12.23 -3.92
C GLY A 255 1.24 11.81 -2.76
N PHE A 256 0.73 10.57 -2.77
CA PHE A 256 -0.09 10.04 -1.68
C PHE A 256 0.76 9.46 -0.54
N ALA A 257 1.43 8.34 -0.77
CA ALA A 257 2.00 7.51 0.28
C ALA A 257 3.12 8.22 1.05
N LEU A 258 4.12 8.75 0.35
CA LEU A 258 5.24 9.46 0.97
C LEU A 258 4.75 10.69 1.74
N CYS A 259 3.91 11.53 1.12
CA CYS A 259 3.39 12.72 1.79
C CYS A 259 2.53 12.37 3.02
N ALA A 260 1.65 11.38 2.93
CA ALA A 260 0.83 10.93 4.06
C ALA A 260 1.71 10.46 5.23
N VAL A 261 2.66 9.56 4.97
CA VAL A 261 3.53 8.98 6.01
C VAL A 261 4.38 10.07 6.68
N LEU A 262 4.98 10.98 5.89
CA LEU A 262 5.74 12.11 6.43
C LEU A 262 4.87 13.04 7.28
N ALA A 263 3.67 13.37 6.81
CA ALA A 263 2.76 14.24 7.54
C ALA A 263 2.32 13.63 8.89
N TRP A 264 2.00 12.34 8.91
CA TRP A 264 1.66 11.61 10.14
C TRP A 264 2.83 11.51 11.12
N HIS A 265 4.06 11.34 10.65
CA HIS A 265 5.25 11.38 11.50
C HIS A 265 5.44 12.74 12.14
N ARG A 266 5.36 13.81 11.35
CA ARG A 266 5.48 15.18 11.86
C ARG A 266 4.40 15.50 12.89
N MET A 267 3.15 15.07 12.67
CA MET A 267 2.09 15.19 13.67
C MET A 267 2.43 14.46 14.97
N LYS A 268 2.99 13.24 14.89
CA LYS A 268 3.38 12.44 16.06
C LYS A 268 4.54 13.05 16.84
N GLU A 269 5.45 13.74 16.16
CA GLU A 269 6.57 14.45 16.79
C GLU A 269 6.12 15.75 17.46
N ILE A 270 5.26 16.55 16.82
CA ILE A 270 4.72 17.80 17.39
C ILE A 270 3.84 17.54 18.64
N ALA A 271 3.21 16.36 18.72
CA ALA A 271 2.37 15.98 19.86
C ALA A 271 3.15 15.45 21.07
N ARG A 272 4.47 15.28 20.98
CA ARG A 272 5.35 14.90 22.10
C ARG A 272 6.00 16.13 22.72
#